data_AF-A0A1S9PDY8-F1
#
_entry.id   AF-A0A1S9PDY8-F1
#
_cell.length_a   1.000
_cell.length_b   1.000
_cell.length_c   1.000
_cell.angle_alpha   90.00
_cell.angle_beta   90.00
_cell.angle_gamma   90.00
#
_symmetry.space_group_name_H-M   'P 1'
#
loop_
_entity.id
_entity.type
_entity.pdbx_description
1 polymer ?
#
loop_
_entity_poly.entity_id
_entity_poly.type
_entity_poly.pdbx_seq_one_letter_code
_entity_poly.pdbx_strand_id
1 'polypeptide(L)' 'MTTLIVHPDNKEKLNAMKAFMKALKISFKEEESGYDPEFVAKIQKSREQVKAGETRVVNIDDL' A
#
# COMPACT_ATOMS: atom_id res chain seq x y z
N MET A 1 -21.39 -11.42 3.49
CA MET A 1 -21.38 -9.96 3.20
C MET A 1 -20.15 -9.66 2.38
N THR A 2 -20.24 -8.74 1.42
CA THR A 2 -19.17 -8.46 0.45
C THR A 2 -18.62 -7.05 0.69
N THR A 3 -17.31 -6.88 0.59
CA THR A 3 -16.65 -5.57 0.72
C THR A 3 -16.60 -4.89 -0.64
N LEU A 4 -17.04 -3.63 -0.71
CA LEU A 4 -16.89 -2.79 -1.89
C LEU A 4 -15.69 -1.85 -1.70
N ILE A 5 -14.73 -1.90 -2.61
CA ILE A 5 -13.57 -1.00 -2.64
C ILE A 5 -13.75 -0.03 -3.81
N VAL A 6 -13.61 1.27 -3.55
CA VAL A 6 -13.81 2.33 -4.54
C VAL A 6 -12.49 3.07 -4.74
N HIS A 7 -12.04 3.19 -5.99
CA HIS A 7 -10.80 3.88 -6.37
C HIS A 7 -11.13 5.18 -7.12
N PRO A 8 -11.37 6.30 -6.42
CA PRO A 8 -11.60 7.58 -7.08
C PRO A 8 -10.33 8.05 -7.81
N ASP A 9 -10.48 8.49 -9.05
CA ASP A 9 -9.37 8.94 -9.91
C ASP A 9 -8.86 10.35 -9.60
N ASN A 10 -9.57 11.13 -8.78
CA ASN A 10 -9.14 12.46 -8.35
C ASN A 10 -9.64 12.82 -6.94
N LYS A 11 -9.06 13.90 -6.37
CA LYS A 11 -9.39 14.38 -5.02
C LYS A 11 -10.85 14.87 -4.89
N GLU A 12 -11.40 15.45 -5.96
CA GLU A 12 -12.78 15.95 -5.97
C GLU A 12 -13.80 14.82 -5.84
N LYS A 13 -13.63 13.74 -6.60
CA LYS A 13 -14.47 12.53 -6.53
C LYS A 13 -14.33 11.85 -5.18
N LEU A 14 -13.13 11.78 -4.61
CA LEU A 14 -12.91 11.25 -3.26
C LEU A 14 -13.72 12.06 -2.22
N ASN A 15 -13.66 13.39 -2.28
CA ASN A 15 -14.39 14.26 -1.36
C ASN A 15 -15.91 14.12 -1.51
N ALA A 16 -16.41 14.06 -2.75
CA ALA A 16 -17.83 13.82 -3.01
C ALA A 16 -18.30 12.48 -2.43
N MET A 17 -17.51 11.41 -2.62
CA MET A 17 -17.82 10.09 -2.08
C MET A 17 -17.86 10.09 -0.55
N LYS A 18 -16.87 10.74 0.10
CA LYS A 18 -16.83 10.88 1.56
C LYS A 18 -18.05 11.63 2.09
N ALA A 19 -18.48 12.70 1.42
CA ALA A 19 -19.67 13.45 1.80
C ALA A 19 -20.94 12.59 1.70
N PHE A 20 -21.08 11.83 0.61
CA PHE A 20 -22.20 10.92 0.40
C PHE A 20 -22.25 9.81 1.46
N MET A 21 -21.12 9.15 1.72
CA MET A 21 -21.02 8.09 2.74
C MET A 21 -21.34 8.62 4.14
N LYS A 22 -20.88 9.82 4.50
CA LYS A 22 -21.22 10.48 5.78
C LYS A 22 -22.71 10.79 5.88
N ALA A 23 -23.32 11.32 4.83
CA ALA A 23 -24.76 11.63 4.80
C ALA A 23 -25.62 10.38 5.03
N LEU A 24 -25.18 9.23 4.50
CA LEU A 24 -25.84 7.94 4.67
C LEU A 24 -25.44 7.19 5.95
N LYS A 25 -24.60 7.78 6.81
CA LYS A 25 -24.06 7.14 8.03
C LYS A 25 -23.34 5.81 7.76
N ILE A 26 -22.70 5.69 6.60
CA ILE A 26 -21.90 4.52 6.23
C ILE A 26 -20.49 4.70 6.81
N SER A 27 -20.02 3.72 7.57
CA SER A 27 -18.63 3.68 8.04
C SER A 27 -17.70 3.31 6.89
N PHE A 28 -16.65 4.11 6.67
CA PHE A 28 -15.60 3.81 5.70
C PHE A 28 -14.23 3.89 6.37
N LYS A 29 -13.25 3.18 5.80
CA LYS A 29 -11.85 3.28 6.18
C LYS A 29 -11.09 3.96 5.06
N GLU A 30 -10.23 4.89 5.42
CA GLU A 30 -9.25 5.46 4.50
C GLU A 30 -7.96 4.67 4.69
N GLU A 31 -7.63 3.81 3.75
CA GLU A 31 -6.28 3.29 3.66
C GLU A 31 -5.47 4.35 2.91
N GLU A 32 -4.56 5.02 3.61
CA GLU A 32 -3.54 5.81 2.94
C GLU A 32 -2.76 4.86 2.03
N SER A 33 -2.53 5.27 0.78
CA SER A 33 -1.81 4.50 -0.24
C SER A 33 -0.31 4.36 0.06
N GLY A 34 0.05 4.27 1.34
CA GLY A 34 1.36 3.84 1.78
C GLY A 34 1.53 2.35 1.49
N TYR A 35 2.75 1.96 1.20
CA TYR A 35 3.09 0.55 1.26
C TYR A 35 2.91 0.06 2.70
N ASP A 36 2.53 -1.21 2.85
CA ASP A 36 2.43 -1.87 4.14
C ASP A 36 3.71 -1.59 4.98
N PRO A 37 3.59 -1.20 6.27
CA PRO A 37 4.74 -0.85 7.09
C PRO A 37 5.78 -1.97 7.21
N GLU A 38 5.35 -3.25 7.23
CA GLU A 38 6.27 -4.38 7.25
C GLU A 38 7.00 -4.52 5.93
N PHE A 39 6.31 -4.27 4.80
CA PHE A 39 6.95 -4.19 3.49
C PHE A 39 8.00 -3.07 3.45
N VAL A 40 7.68 -1.87 3.93
CA VAL A 40 8.63 -0.75 3.99
C VAL A 40 9.84 -1.10 4.86
N ALA A 41 9.62 -1.70 6.03
CA ALA A 41 10.68 -2.13 6.93
C ALA A 41 11.60 -3.18 6.28
N LYS A 42 11.02 -4.15 5.55
CA LYS A 42 11.78 -5.16 4.81
C LYS A 42 12.66 -4.52 3.73
N ILE A 43 12.12 -3.56 2.98
CA ILE A 43 12.88 -2.84 1.94
C ILE A 43 14.03 -2.02 2.55
N GLN A 44 13.79 -1.35 3.68
CA GLN A 44 14.85 -0.62 4.39
C GLN A 44 15.97 -1.56 4.83
N LYS A 45 15.63 -2.69 5.48
CA LYS A 45 16.60 -3.71 5.87
C LYS A 45 17.39 -4.22 4.67
N SER A 46 16.74 -4.53 3.55
CA SER A 46 17.44 -4.96 2.33
C SER A 46 18.41 -3.89 1.80
N ARG A 47 18.07 -2.60 1.88
CA ARG A 47 19.00 -1.51 1.50
C ARG A 47 20.22 -1.44 2.41
N GLU A 48 20.05 -1.70 3.71
CA GLU A 48 21.16 -1.77 4.66
C GLU A 48 22.07 -2.97 4.38
N GLN A 49 21.49 -4.14 4.13
CA GLN A 49 22.23 -5.35 3.76
C GLN A 49 23.04 -5.15 2.46
N VAL A 50 22.47 -4.47 1.46
CA VAL A 50 23.19 -4.10 0.23
C VAL A 50 24.38 -3.19 0.54
N LYS A 51 24.22 -2.18 1.41
CA LYS A 51 25.32 -1.30 1.83
C LYS A 51 26.39 -2.04 2.62
N ALA A 52 25.99 -3.02 3.42
CA ALA A 52 26.89 -3.87 4.21
C ALA A 52 27.56 -4.99 3.37
N GLY A 53 27.17 -5.17 2.10
CA GLY A 53 27.67 -6.24 1.24
C GLY A 53 27.06 -7.61 1.51
N GLU A 54 26.02 -7.70 2.35
CA GLU A 54 25.27 -8.92 2.68
C GLU A 54 24.29 -9.29 1.56
N THR A 55 24.80 -9.49 0.35
CA THR A 55 24.01 -9.81 -0.84
C THR A 55 24.47 -11.14 -1.43
N ARG A 56 23.53 -11.84 -2.07
CA ARG A 56 23.84 -13.05 -2.84
C ARG A 56 23.33 -12.85 -4.26
N VAL A 57 24.23 -13.01 -5.22
CA VAL A 57 23.88 -13.13 -6.63
C VAL A 57 23.62 -14.61 -6.90
N VAL A 58 22.52 -14.91 -7.57
CA VAL A 58 22.16 -16.28 -7.99
C VAL A 58 22.10 -16.25 -9.51
N ASN A 59 22.85 -17.12 -10.18
CA ASN A 59 22.76 -17.24 -11.63
C ASN A 59 21.53 -18.06 -12.01
N ILE A 60 21.02 -17.82 -13.21
CA ILE A 60 19.84 -18.52 -13.72
C ILE A 60 20.15 -20.03 -13.87
N ASP A 61 21.39 -20.37 -14.19
CA ASP A 61 21.85 -21.76 -14.27
C ASP A 61 21.90 -22.48 -12.90
N ASP A 62 21.78 -21.76 -11.78
CA ASP A 62 21.78 -22.30 -10.41
C ASP A 62 20.36 -22.48 -9.81
N LEU A 63 19.30 -22.23 -10.59
CA LEU A 63 17.88 -22.36 -10.21
C LEU A 63 17.29 -23.72 -10.62
#